data_AF-A0A3B4WPX2-F1
#
_entry.id   AF-A0A3B4WPX2-F1
#
_cell.length_a   1.000
_cell.length_b   1.000
_cell.length_c   1.000
_cell.angle_alpha   90.00
_cell.angle_beta   90.00
_cell.angle_gamma   90.00
#
_symmetry.space_group_name_H-M   'P 1'
#
loop_
_entity.id
_entity.type
_entity.pdbx_description
1 polymer ?
#
loop_
_entity_poly.entity_id
_entity_poly.type
_entity_poly.pdbx_seq_one_letter_code
_entity_poly.pdbx_strand_id
1 'polypeptide(L)'
;MESSPQSSKQFKDFKWYLQQPDIMEGYHTITVSDLEKAERRDTVDLMVQTCGFHGALEVSRTVLQKINRNDLVQSLSDSSSATEGQSVILSLLFSVSE
;
A
#
# COMPACT_ATOMS: atom_id res chain seq x y z
N MET A 1 2.12 21.67 -5.18
CA MET A 1 3.18 20.77 -5.69
C MET A 1 2.45 19.58 -6.28
N GLU A 2 2.29 19.57 -7.59
CA GLU A 2 1.73 18.43 -8.32
C GLU A 2 2.76 17.29 -8.22
N SER A 3 2.34 16.16 -7.66
CA SER A 3 3.11 14.93 -7.66
C SER A 3 3.52 14.61 -9.10
N SER A 4 4.80 14.28 -9.32
CA SER A 4 5.31 13.87 -10.64
C SER A 4 4.39 12.82 -11.28
N PRO A 5 4.18 12.82 -12.62
CA PRO A 5 3.28 11.90 -13.32
C PRO A 5 3.49 10.42 -12.94
N GLN A 6 4.74 10.07 -12.63
CA GLN A 6 5.16 8.74 -12.21
C GLN A 6 4.54 8.27 -10.88
N SER A 7 4.34 9.15 -9.91
CA SER A 7 3.69 8.81 -8.63
C SER A 7 2.22 8.43 -8.85
N SER A 8 1.52 9.20 -9.68
CA SER A 8 0.10 8.95 -9.98
C SER A 8 -0.12 7.59 -10.64
N LYS A 9 0.82 7.17 -11.49
CA LYS A 9 0.80 5.86 -12.13
C LYS A 9 1.08 4.74 -11.14
N GLN A 10 2.09 4.87 -10.29
CA GLN A 10 2.41 3.88 -9.27
C GLN A 10 1.26 3.68 -8.28
N PHE A 11 0.58 4.75 -7.88
CA PHE A 11 -0.58 4.66 -7.00
C PHE A 11 -1.78 3.98 -7.69
N LYS A 12 -2.01 4.24 -8.98
CA LYS A 12 -3.03 3.50 -9.75
C LYS A 12 -2.70 2.02 -9.84
N ASP A 13 -1.45 1.68 -10.14
CA ASP A 13 -0.99 0.29 -10.21
C ASP A 13 -1.11 -0.38 -8.83
N PHE A 14 -0.81 0.33 -7.75
CA PHE A 14 -1.02 -0.14 -6.37
C PHE A 14 -2.48 -0.52 -6.10
N LYS A 15 -3.43 0.39 -6.40
CA LYS A 15 -4.87 0.12 -6.24
C LYS A 15 -5.34 -1.05 -7.11
N TRP A 16 -4.77 -1.22 -8.30
CA TRP A 16 -5.11 -2.36 -9.16
C TRP A 16 -4.70 -3.70 -8.54
N TYR A 17 -3.53 -3.77 -7.90
CA TYR A 17 -3.07 -5.01 -7.25
C TYR A 17 -3.85 -5.36 -5.98
N LEU A 18 -4.38 -4.38 -5.25
CA LEU A 18 -5.26 -4.63 -4.09
C LEU A 18 -6.58 -5.32 -4.45
N GLN A 19 -6.95 -5.35 -5.72
CA GLN A 19 -8.14 -6.05 -6.19
C GLN A 19 -7.87 -7.53 -6.49
N GLN A 20 -6.59 -7.93 -6.52
CA GLN A 20 -6.19 -9.27 -6.95
C GLN A 20 -6.22 -10.24 -5.77
N PRO A 21 -6.98 -11.35 -5.86
CA PRO A 21 -7.08 -12.32 -4.77
C PRO A 21 -5.73 -12.96 -4.42
N ASP A 22 -4.84 -13.15 -5.39
CA ASP A 22 -3.48 -13.67 -5.17
C ASP A 22 -2.61 -12.73 -4.32
N ILE A 23 -2.87 -11.42 -4.37
CA ILE A 23 -2.14 -10.42 -3.58
C ILE A 23 -2.70 -10.34 -2.17
N MET A 24 -3.99 -10.63 -2.02
CA MET A 24 -4.69 -10.57 -0.74
C MET A 24 -4.63 -11.89 0.03
N GLU A 25 -3.88 -12.91 -0.44
CA GLU A 25 -3.50 -14.17 0.25
C GLU A 25 -4.31 -14.55 1.52
N GLY A 26 -5.61 -14.83 1.34
CA GLY A 26 -6.51 -15.27 2.42
C GLY A 26 -7.40 -14.20 3.06
N TYR A 27 -7.23 -12.94 2.69
CA TYR A 27 -8.09 -11.82 3.04
C TYR A 27 -9.18 -11.57 1.98
N HIS A 28 -10.21 -10.81 2.36
CA HIS A 28 -11.23 -10.36 1.40
C HIS A 28 -10.60 -9.36 0.41
N THR A 29 -10.93 -9.48 -0.88
CA THR A 29 -10.51 -8.49 -1.87
C THR A 29 -11.21 -7.15 -1.64
N ILE A 30 -10.46 -6.04 -1.69
CA ILE A 30 -11.06 -4.70 -1.67
C ILE A 30 -11.73 -4.45 -3.03
N THR A 31 -12.98 -3.98 -3.02
CA THR A 31 -13.73 -3.85 -4.27
C THR A 31 -13.19 -2.73 -5.15
N VAL A 32 -13.39 -2.87 -6.47
CA VAL A 32 -13.04 -1.83 -7.45
C VAL A 32 -13.74 -0.52 -7.11
N SER A 33 -15.00 -0.58 -6.69
CA SER A 33 -15.82 0.58 -6.35
C SER A 33 -15.27 1.36 -5.17
N ASP A 34 -14.75 0.66 -4.15
CA ASP A 34 -14.11 1.30 -3.00
C ASP A 34 -12.78 1.96 -3.41
N LEU A 35 -11.98 1.28 -4.23
CA LEU A 35 -10.67 1.76 -4.64
C LEU A 35 -10.69 2.82 -5.74
N GLU A 36 -11.72 2.90 -6.58
CA GLU A 36 -11.79 3.86 -7.69
C GLU A 36 -11.68 5.29 -7.17
N LYS A 37 -12.46 5.61 -6.13
CA LYS A 37 -12.54 6.95 -5.51
C LYS A 37 -11.67 7.11 -4.27
N ALA A 38 -11.15 6.03 -3.70
CA ALA A 38 -10.29 6.10 -2.53
C ALA A 38 -9.06 6.96 -2.81
N GLU A 39 -8.89 7.99 -1.96
CA GLU A 39 -7.64 8.69 -1.84
C GLU A 39 -6.63 7.82 -1.07
N ARG A 40 -5.39 8.30 -0.94
CA ARG A 40 -4.30 7.55 -0.32
C ARG A 40 -4.64 7.12 1.12
N ARG A 41 -5.23 8.02 1.90
CA ARG A 41 -5.64 7.74 3.30
C ARG A 41 -6.77 6.71 3.34
N ASP A 42 -7.77 6.86 2.48
CA ASP A 42 -8.90 5.92 2.41
C ASP A 42 -8.42 4.52 2.02
N THR A 43 -7.43 4.44 1.13
CA THR A 43 -6.84 3.16 0.72
C THR A 43 -6.13 2.47 1.89
N VAL A 44 -5.38 3.21 2.72
CA VAL A 44 -4.76 2.65 3.94
C VAL A 44 -5.83 2.17 4.90
N ASP A 45 -6.84 2.99 5.13
CA ASP A 45 -7.91 2.67 6.07
C ASP A 45 -8.66 1.41 5.62
N LEU A 46 -8.99 1.30 4.34
CA LEU A 46 -9.59 0.10 3.74
C LEU A 46 -8.70 -1.13 3.90
N MET A 47 -7.38 -1.03 3.69
CA MET A 47 -6.47 -2.15 3.87
C MET A 47 -6.40 -2.61 5.33
N VAL A 48 -6.34 -1.67 6.28
CA VAL A 48 -6.30 -1.99 7.71
C VAL A 48 -7.65 -2.57 8.17
N GLN A 49 -8.77 -2.06 7.66
CA GLN A 49 -10.10 -2.62 7.93
C GLN A 49 -10.25 -4.04 7.37
N THR A 50 -9.69 -4.31 6.19
CA THR A 50 -9.88 -5.58 5.48
C THR A 50 -8.94 -6.68 5.96
N CYS A 51 -7.66 -6.34 6.16
CA CYS A 51 -6.60 -7.31 6.46
C CYS A 51 -6.06 -7.19 7.90
N GLY A 52 -6.55 -6.21 8.67
CA GLY A 52 -5.90 -5.81 9.91
C GLY A 52 -4.58 -5.07 9.65
N PHE A 53 -4.01 -4.52 10.72
CA PHE A 53 -2.77 -3.75 10.63
C PHE A 53 -1.59 -4.58 10.06
N HIS A 54 -1.39 -5.81 10.56
CA HIS A 54 -0.29 -6.67 10.10
C HIS A 54 -0.50 -7.13 8.65
N GLY A 55 -1.72 -7.56 8.31
CA GLY A 55 -2.04 -7.97 6.93
C GLY A 55 -1.92 -6.82 5.94
N ALA A 56 -2.31 -5.60 6.31
CA ALA A 56 -2.11 -4.42 5.47
C ALA A 56 -0.62 -4.15 5.18
N LEU A 57 0.27 -4.40 6.15
CA LEU A 57 1.72 -4.25 5.97
C LEU A 57 2.28 -5.32 5.02
N GLU A 58 1.85 -6.57 5.18
CA GLU A 58 2.24 -7.68 4.29
C GLU A 58 1.76 -7.46 2.85
N VAL A 59 0.48 -7.12 2.68
CA VAL A 59 -0.10 -6.79 1.36
C VAL A 59 0.64 -5.60 0.73
N SER A 60 0.91 -4.54 1.51
CA SER A 60 1.65 -3.37 1.01
C SER A 60 3.05 -3.76 0.50
N ARG A 61 3.76 -4.62 1.23
CA ARG A 61 5.08 -5.12 0.83
C ARG A 61 5.00 -5.88 -0.49
N THR A 62 4.03 -6.77 -0.62
CA THR A 62 3.81 -7.57 -1.84
C THR A 62 3.49 -6.68 -3.05
N VAL A 63 2.61 -5.69 -2.88
CA VAL A 63 2.26 -4.76 -3.97
C VAL A 63 3.45 -3.91 -4.38
N LEU A 64 4.23 -3.39 -3.42
CA LEU A 64 5.44 -2.60 -3.69
C LEU A 64 6.47 -3.39 -4.50
N GLN A 65 6.66 -4.68 -4.20
CA GLN A 65 7.50 -5.56 -5.01
C GLN A 65 6.96 -5.70 -6.44
N LYS A 66 5.63 -5.83 -6.62
CA LYS A 66 4.99 -5.98 -7.94
C LYS A 66 5.11 -4.72 -8.82
N ILE A 67 5.09 -3.53 -8.22
CA ILE A 67 5.35 -2.27 -8.94
C ILE A 67 6.84 -1.93 -9.01
N ASN A 68 7.72 -2.86 -8.63
CA ASN A 68 9.18 -2.74 -8.66
C ASN A 68 9.73 -1.59 -7.78
N ARG A 69 9.03 -1.25 -6.69
CA ARG A 69 9.47 -0.32 -5.64
C ARG A 69 10.17 -1.04 -4.50
N ASN A 70 11.19 -1.82 -4.86
CA ASN A 70 12.01 -2.58 -3.91
C ASN A 70 12.80 -1.68 -2.95
N ASP A 71 13.05 -0.42 -3.33
CA ASP A 71 13.59 0.63 -2.48
C ASP A 71 12.72 0.84 -1.22
N LEU A 72 11.40 0.87 -1.38
CA LEU A 72 10.46 1.04 -0.28
C LEU A 72 10.30 -0.24 0.55
N VAL A 73 10.41 -1.40 -0.08
CA VAL A 73 10.38 -2.71 0.59
C VAL A 73 11.57 -2.90 1.53
N GLN A 74 12.75 -2.40 1.14
CA GLN A 74 13.94 -2.43 1.98
C GLN A 74 13.78 -1.50 3.19
N SER A 75 13.32 -0.26 2.96
CA SER A 75 12.99 0.70 4.03
C SER A 75 11.96 0.16 5.04
N LEU A 76 11.00 -0.63 4.56
CA LEU A 76 10.03 -1.38 5.37
C LEU A 76 10.65 -2.42 6.31
N SER A 77 11.72 -3.06 5.87
CA SER A 77 12.38 -4.12 6.65
C SER A 77 13.32 -3.51 7.70
N ASP A 78 13.96 -2.39 7.38
CA ASP A 78 14.88 -1.70 8.28
C ASP A 78 14.15 -0.93 9.41
N SER A 79 12.90 -0.50 9.18
CA SER A 79 12.07 0.21 10.16
C SER A 79 11.30 -0.68 11.14
N SER A 80 11.27 -2.00 10.90
CA SER A 80 10.65 -2.99 11.81
C SER A 80 11.31 -3.06 13.20
N SER A 81 12.46 -2.42 13.39
CA SER A 81 13.24 -2.41 14.63
C SER A 81 12.84 -1.29 15.61
N ALA A 82 12.09 -0.29 15.17
CA ALA A 82 11.64 0.81 16.03
C ALA A 82 10.11 0.84 16.09
N THR A 83 9.59 0.65 17.29
CA THR A 83 8.19 0.83 17.70
C THR A 83 7.50 1.98 16.97
N GLU A 84 6.52 1.65 16.11
CA GLU A 84 5.29 2.42 15.79
C GLU A 84 4.73 1.95 14.42
N GLY A 85 4.15 0.74 14.41
CA GLY A 85 3.62 0.13 13.19
C GLY A 85 2.64 1.00 12.39
N GLN A 86 1.79 1.79 13.05
CA GLN A 86 0.81 2.64 12.33
C GLN A 86 1.47 3.75 11.51
N SER A 87 2.66 4.20 11.91
CA SER A 87 3.40 5.29 11.26
C SER A 87 4.10 4.85 9.96
N VAL A 88 4.53 3.58 9.89
CA VAL A 88 5.24 3.06 8.70
C VAL A 88 4.34 2.88 7.48
N ILE A 89 3.11 2.38 7.65
CA ILE A 89 2.18 2.18 6.51
C ILE A 89 1.79 3.52 5.87
N LEU A 90 1.52 4.56 6.67
CA LEU A 90 1.25 5.91 6.16
C LEU A 90 2.48 6.50 5.45
N SER A 91 3.67 6.37 6.03
CA SER A 91 4.90 6.92 5.48
C SER A 91 5.23 6.35 4.09
N LEU A 92 4.92 5.07 3.84
CA LEU A 92 5.20 4.40 2.56
C LEU A 92 4.33 4.89 1.40
N LEU A 93 3.03 5.09 1.63
CA LEU A 93 2.15 5.65 0.60
C LEU A 93 2.46 7.13 0.34
N PHE A 94 2.99 7.85 1.33
CA PHE A 94 3.59 9.17 1.14
C PHE A 94 4.89 9.11 0.32
N SER A 95 5.80 8.14 0.55
CA SER A 95 7.05 7.96 -0.22
C SER A 95 6.89 7.36 -1.63
N VAL A 96 5.73 6.77 -1.96
CA VAL A 96 5.35 6.51 -3.37
C VAL A 96 5.05 7.84 -4.12
N SER A 97 5.01 8.98 -3.42
CA SER A 97 4.62 10.29 -3.96
C SER A 97 5.70 11.39 -4.02
N GLU A 98 6.90 11.16 -3.50
CA GLU A 98 8.08 12.03 -3.79
C GLU A 98 8.86 11.56 -5.02
#